data_AF-A0A8S3TCK6-F1
#
_entry.id   AF-A0A8S3TCK6-F1
#
_cell.length_a   1.000
_cell.length_b   1.000
_cell.length_c   1.000
_cell.angle_alpha   90.00
_cell.angle_beta   90.00
_cell.angle_gamma   90.00
#
_symmetry.space_group_name_H-M   'P 1'
#
loop_
_entity.id
_entity.type
_entity.pdbx_description
1 polymer ?
#
loop_
_entity_poly.entity_id
_entity_poly.type
_entity_poly.pdbx_seq_one_letter_code
_entity_poly.pdbx_strand_id
1 'polypeptide(L)'
;MILMSPAEPGRKFIDSPAMTQGHGTVSLKSRNRNSRQLLSSSEDEQYQKERVVSPEIMCSLKSRIANKQNVANVTRNQLSTSHILDASANMTISKEKEERIRRQKEKQEEFRKHLIAKQQNNVSVDNTKNYCDDTALLTRRDLTNTDENSLLTEDSDLLLNTTKPSNNKSVIIVDSREINGAQDIVSTLRFNHDINVVAAQLDSCDYVVSVRMGVDRKQWSEFSNGTNRAKMTERLLEMCDFYERPCLIIEKDKCKPEEKGRILHWTKYVDKTLVHLIQSKMTLFFTENQLETASIVADLCQLENRKNCAISCPINLNTDQQNRVKFYRSIPHLSYVHCLFLCNNYKTVASFLCSDVKTIMTNGKMTEERASNVYNYIRRTFDTQMLPSNYG
;
A
#
# COMPACT_ATOMS: atom_id res chain seq x y z
N MET A 1 -57.75 -33.90 22.16
CA MET A 1 -58.55 -34.80 23.02
C MET A 1 -58.61 -36.16 22.33
N ILE A 2 -58.27 -37.24 23.05
CA ILE A 2 -58.80 -38.63 22.88
C ILE A 2 -58.59 -39.33 21.50
N LEU A 3 -58.14 -40.58 21.37
CA LEU A 3 -57.21 -41.48 22.09
C LEU A 3 -57.12 -42.82 21.33
N MET A 4 -56.12 -43.66 21.69
CA MET A 4 -56.02 -45.12 21.46
C MET A 4 -55.47 -45.67 20.12
N SER A 5 -54.33 -46.36 20.26
CA SER A 5 -53.84 -47.50 19.45
C SER A 5 -54.55 -48.80 19.91
N PRO A 6 -54.42 -49.96 19.21
CA PRO A 6 -53.43 -50.93 19.69
C PRO A 6 -52.81 -51.95 18.69
N ALA A 7 -51.67 -52.53 19.12
CA ALA A 7 -51.22 -53.93 18.98
C ALA A 7 -50.48 -54.46 17.71
N GLU A 8 -49.25 -54.95 17.95
CA GLU A 8 -48.55 -56.02 17.19
C GLU A 8 -49.07 -57.43 17.58
N PRO A 9 -48.52 -58.55 17.02
CA PRO A 9 -47.46 -59.25 17.79
C PRO A 9 -46.42 -60.12 17.03
N GLY A 10 -45.12 -59.96 17.37
CA GLY A 10 -44.11 -61.06 17.47
C GLY A 10 -43.59 -61.73 16.17
N ARG A 11 -42.49 -62.53 16.16
CA ARG A 11 -41.58 -63.03 17.23
C ARG A 11 -40.16 -63.38 16.68
N LYS A 12 -39.14 -62.95 17.44
CA LYS A 12 -37.97 -63.71 17.99
C LYS A 12 -36.79 -64.28 17.14
N PHE A 13 -35.58 -63.83 17.55
CA PHE A 13 -34.37 -64.61 17.97
C PHE A 13 -33.55 -65.36 16.87
N ILE A 14 -32.26 -65.72 16.97
CA ILE A 14 -31.06 -65.56 17.86
C ILE A 14 -29.78 -65.93 17.03
N ASP A 15 -28.49 -65.85 17.40
CA ASP A 15 -27.74 -65.50 18.65
C ASP A 15 -26.29 -64.97 18.35
N SER A 16 -25.43 -64.83 19.38
CA SER A 16 -23.94 -64.75 19.29
C SER A 16 -23.27 -66.02 19.87
N PRO A 17 -21.93 -66.27 19.74
CA PRO A 17 -21.02 -65.87 20.84
C PRO A 17 -19.48 -65.74 20.53
N ALA A 18 -18.75 -65.20 21.54
CA ALA A 18 -17.34 -65.44 21.97
C ALA A 18 -16.15 -65.32 20.98
N MET A 19 -15.12 -64.48 21.20
CA MET A 19 -14.06 -64.44 22.26
C MET A 19 -12.94 -65.50 22.20
N THR A 20 -11.70 -65.07 21.94
CA THR A 20 -10.47 -65.63 22.57
C THR A 20 -9.30 -64.64 22.50
N GLN A 21 -8.41 -64.66 23.51
CA GLN A 21 -7.13 -63.91 23.52
C GLN A 21 -5.96 -64.81 23.05
N GLY A 22 -4.84 -64.21 22.64
CA GLY A 22 -3.60 -64.95 22.38
C GLY A 22 -2.36 -64.05 22.33
N HIS A 23 -1.39 -64.28 23.21
CA HIS A 23 -0.06 -63.64 23.19
C HIS A 23 0.83 -64.22 22.07
N GLY A 24 1.74 -63.41 21.50
CA GLY A 24 2.78 -63.90 20.58
C GLY A 24 3.92 -62.91 20.37
N THR A 25 5.11 -63.24 20.87
CA THR A 25 6.35 -62.44 20.74
C THR A 25 7.22 -62.92 19.56
N VAL A 26 7.50 -62.06 18.57
CA VAL A 26 8.51 -62.28 17.51
C VAL A 26 9.13 -60.92 17.14
N SER A 27 10.32 -60.58 17.65
CA SER A 27 11.66 -60.83 17.07
C SER A 27 12.14 -59.76 16.06
N LEU A 28 13.26 -59.13 16.42
CA LEU A 28 14.01 -58.17 15.59
C LEU A 28 14.78 -58.89 14.47
N LYS A 29 14.67 -58.43 13.21
CA LYS A 29 15.79 -58.51 12.24
C LYS A 29 15.68 -57.50 11.09
N SER A 30 16.77 -56.75 10.96
CA SER A 30 17.20 -55.85 9.88
C SER A 30 16.48 -55.88 8.51
N ARG A 31 16.24 -54.69 7.94
CA ARG A 31 17.15 -54.10 6.93
C ARG A 31 16.81 -52.65 6.54
N ASN A 32 17.89 -51.86 6.51
CA ASN A 32 18.03 -50.52 5.93
C ASN A 32 17.45 -50.40 4.50
N ARG A 33 16.66 -49.36 4.21
CA ARG A 33 16.62 -48.67 2.91
C ARG A 33 15.93 -47.30 2.99
N ASN A 34 16.64 -46.27 2.54
CA ASN A 34 16.06 -44.97 2.19
C ASN A 34 14.99 -45.16 1.11
N SER A 35 13.81 -44.57 1.29
CA SER A 35 12.77 -44.48 0.24
C SER A 35 12.01 -43.17 0.38
N ARG A 36 12.37 -42.17 -0.43
CA ARG A 36 11.50 -41.03 -0.71
C ARG A 36 10.39 -41.50 -1.65
N GLN A 37 9.15 -41.50 -1.19
CA GLN A 37 7.95 -41.27 -2.01
C GLN A 37 7.35 -39.97 -1.44
N LEU A 38 7.21 -38.86 -2.18
CA LEU A 38 6.60 -38.67 -3.50
C LEU A 38 5.19 -39.27 -3.58
N LEU A 39 4.25 -38.55 -2.97
CA LEU A 39 2.88 -38.41 -3.46
C LEU A 39 2.65 -36.90 -3.67
N SER A 40 2.26 -36.54 -4.88
CA SER A 40 2.13 -35.17 -5.37
C SER A 40 0.72 -34.63 -5.17
N SER A 41 0.59 -33.40 -4.69
CA SER A 41 -0.63 -32.60 -4.77
C SER A 41 -0.50 -31.61 -5.93
N SER A 42 -1.39 -31.73 -6.93
CA SER A 42 -1.22 -31.18 -8.28
C SER A 42 -1.63 -29.70 -8.44
N GLU A 43 -1.37 -28.86 -7.43
CA GLU A 43 -1.80 -27.45 -7.42
C GLU A 43 -0.64 -26.46 -7.69
N ASP A 44 0.61 -26.83 -7.41
CA ASP A 44 1.78 -25.94 -7.55
C ASP A 44 2.33 -25.82 -8.99
N GLU A 45 2.15 -26.84 -9.84
CA GLU A 45 2.79 -26.87 -11.18
C GLU A 45 2.21 -25.84 -12.16
N GLN A 46 0.96 -25.40 -11.95
CA GLN A 46 0.33 -24.41 -12.82
C GLN A 46 0.85 -22.99 -12.53
N TYR A 47 1.50 -22.77 -11.39
CA TYR A 47 1.97 -21.46 -10.93
C TYR A 47 3.39 -21.09 -11.39
N GLN A 48 4.14 -22.05 -11.95
CA GLN A 48 5.50 -21.85 -12.47
C GLN A 48 5.55 -21.34 -13.92
N LYS A 49 4.43 -21.38 -14.67
CA LYS A 49 4.43 -21.15 -16.13
C LYS A 49 4.24 -19.70 -16.59
N GLU A 50 3.86 -18.78 -15.71
CA GLU A 50 3.67 -17.35 -16.04
C GLU A 50 4.68 -16.43 -15.34
N ARG A 51 5.99 -16.68 -15.55
CA ARG A 51 7.04 -15.66 -15.38
C ARG A 51 7.52 -15.18 -16.74
N VAL A 52 6.69 -14.39 -17.43
CA VAL A 52 7.08 -13.73 -18.68
C VAL A 52 8.00 -12.55 -18.36
N VAL A 53 9.30 -12.82 -18.27
CA VAL A 53 10.33 -11.77 -18.32
C VAL A 53 10.48 -11.36 -19.79
N SER A 54 10.32 -10.08 -20.08
CA SER A 54 10.49 -9.52 -21.43
C SER A 54 11.87 -9.90 -22.02
N PRO A 55 11.94 -10.55 -23.20
CA PRO A 55 13.19 -11.11 -23.75
C PRO A 55 14.35 -10.11 -23.91
N GLU A 56 14.04 -8.83 -24.08
CA GLU A 56 15.00 -7.74 -24.31
C GLU A 56 15.98 -7.55 -23.14
N ILE A 57 15.52 -7.73 -21.90
CA ILE A 57 16.34 -7.57 -20.68
C ILE A 57 17.43 -8.65 -20.62
N MET A 58 17.10 -9.89 -20.97
CA MET A 58 18.03 -11.02 -20.98
C MET A 58 19.11 -10.90 -22.06
N CYS A 59 18.80 -10.25 -23.19
CA CYS A 59 19.77 -10.01 -24.26
C CYS A 59 20.81 -8.93 -23.87
N SER A 60 20.36 -7.87 -23.18
CA SER A 60 21.21 -6.78 -22.68
C SER A 60 22.21 -7.24 -21.59
N LEU A 61 21.82 -8.20 -20.75
CA LEU A 61 22.69 -8.75 -19.71
C LEU A 61 23.84 -9.61 -20.28
N LYS A 62 23.58 -10.43 -21.32
CA LYS A 62 24.60 -11.30 -21.91
C LYS A 62 25.68 -10.51 -22.68
N SER A 63 25.30 -9.48 -23.44
CA SER A 63 26.25 -8.67 -24.22
C SER A 63 27.20 -7.85 -23.34
N ARG A 64 26.76 -7.39 -22.16
CA ARG A 64 27.58 -6.62 -21.22
C ARG A 64 28.63 -7.43 -20.46
N ILE A 65 28.50 -8.76 -20.40
CA ILE A 65 29.50 -9.64 -19.77
C ILE A 65 30.69 -9.87 -20.72
N ALA A 66 30.43 -10.09 -22.01
CA ALA A 66 31.47 -10.29 -23.02
C ALA A 66 32.42 -9.08 -23.17
N ASN A 67 31.87 -7.85 -23.17
CA ASN A 67 32.68 -6.64 -23.36
C ASN A 67 33.61 -6.27 -22.21
N LYS A 68 33.54 -6.94 -21.04
CA LYS A 68 34.43 -6.64 -19.90
C LYS A 68 35.81 -7.30 -19.95
N GLN A 69 36.02 -8.29 -20.82
CA GLN A 69 37.31 -9.00 -20.90
C GLN A 69 38.37 -8.28 -21.77
N ASN A 70 37.98 -7.34 -22.65
CA ASN A 70 38.90 -6.66 -23.56
C ASN A 70 39.48 -5.31 -23.05
N VAL A 71 38.96 -4.72 -21.96
CA VAL A 71 39.33 -3.36 -21.53
C VAL A 71 40.46 -3.35 -20.47
N ALA A 72 40.87 -4.51 -19.95
CA ALA A 72 41.82 -4.61 -18.84
C ALA A 72 43.32 -4.43 -19.20
N ASN A 73 43.67 -4.37 -20.50
CA ASN A 73 45.07 -4.47 -20.95
C ASN A 73 45.72 -3.15 -21.43
N VAL A 74 45.05 -1.99 -21.31
CA VAL A 74 45.59 -0.71 -21.83
C VAL A 74 45.49 0.43 -20.80
N THR A 75 46.14 0.29 -19.63
CA THR A 75 46.58 1.44 -18.82
C THR A 75 47.66 1.05 -17.80
N ARG A 76 48.92 1.00 -18.24
CA ARG A 76 50.08 0.90 -17.33
C ARG A 76 51.34 1.50 -17.94
N ASN A 77 51.34 2.81 -18.13
CA ASN A 77 52.53 3.67 -18.23
C ASN A 77 52.10 5.15 -18.16
N GLN A 78 53.07 6.03 -17.85
CA GLN A 78 52.94 7.48 -17.64
C GLN A 78 52.39 7.91 -16.28
N LEU A 79 53.30 8.08 -15.32
CA LEU A 79 53.09 8.80 -14.06
C LEU A 79 54.39 9.52 -13.67
N SER A 80 54.70 10.61 -14.38
CA SER A 80 55.77 11.54 -14.04
C SER A 80 55.59 12.87 -14.79
N THR A 81 55.69 13.99 -14.06
CA THR A 81 55.56 15.42 -14.47
C THR A 81 54.16 16.07 -14.38
N SER A 82 53.85 16.70 -13.23
CA SER A 82 53.04 17.94 -13.13
C SER A 82 52.85 18.39 -11.65
N HIS A 83 53.88 18.99 -11.07
CA HIS A 83 53.72 19.86 -9.89
C HIS A 83 54.31 21.22 -10.23
N ILE A 84 53.45 22.17 -10.66
CA ILE A 84 53.71 23.63 -10.79
C ILE A 84 52.46 24.40 -11.33
N LEU A 85 51.50 23.74 -11.99
CA LEU A 85 50.40 24.43 -12.70
C LEU A 85 49.13 24.71 -11.88
N ASP A 86 48.95 24.10 -10.70
CA ASP A 86 47.64 24.09 -10.00
C ASP A 86 47.26 25.42 -9.31
N ALA A 87 48.22 26.32 -9.06
CA ALA A 87 47.96 27.59 -8.37
C ALA A 87 47.16 28.60 -9.24
N SER A 88 47.46 28.67 -10.53
CA SER A 88 46.86 29.64 -11.46
C SER A 88 45.41 29.28 -11.83
N ALA A 89 45.12 27.99 -11.99
CA ALA A 89 43.78 27.49 -12.26
C ALA A 89 42.80 27.80 -11.12
N ASN A 90 43.23 27.59 -9.86
CA ASN A 90 42.38 27.81 -8.68
C ASN A 90 42.00 29.29 -8.47
N MET A 91 42.89 30.24 -8.76
CA MET A 91 42.55 31.67 -8.72
C MET A 91 41.47 32.07 -9.75
N THR A 92 41.51 31.46 -10.93
CA THR A 92 40.56 31.77 -12.01
C THR A 92 39.17 31.23 -11.70
N ILE A 93 39.09 29.99 -11.21
CA ILE A 93 37.84 29.34 -10.77
C ILE A 93 37.19 30.11 -9.60
N SER A 94 37.99 30.64 -8.67
CA SER A 94 37.45 31.44 -7.55
C SER A 94 36.77 32.73 -8.03
N LYS A 95 37.35 33.41 -9.03
CA LYS A 95 36.79 34.65 -9.60
C LYS A 95 35.49 34.40 -10.36
N GLU A 96 35.41 33.34 -11.17
CA GLU A 96 34.15 32.96 -11.86
C GLU A 96 33.04 32.58 -10.87
N LYS A 97 33.39 31.88 -9.78
CA LYS A 97 32.44 31.51 -8.72
C LYS A 97 31.88 32.75 -8.02
N GLU A 98 32.74 33.72 -7.70
CA GLU A 98 32.36 34.97 -7.05
C GLU A 98 31.49 35.85 -7.96
N GLU A 99 31.80 35.94 -9.26
CA GLU A 99 30.98 36.65 -10.22
C GLU A 99 29.60 36.01 -10.41
N ARG A 100 29.52 34.67 -10.45
CA ARG A 100 28.25 33.93 -10.51
C ARG A 100 27.37 34.19 -9.28
N ILE A 101 27.97 34.30 -8.09
CA ILE A 101 27.26 34.67 -6.84
C ILE A 101 26.76 36.11 -6.91
N ARG A 102 27.58 37.06 -7.42
CA ARG A 102 27.16 38.46 -7.59
C ARG A 102 25.94 38.59 -8.49
N ARG A 103 25.96 37.92 -9.66
CA ARG A 103 24.83 37.91 -10.61
C ARG A 103 23.56 37.24 -10.04
N GLN A 104 23.68 36.27 -9.14
CA GLN A 104 22.52 35.70 -8.43
C GLN A 104 21.92 36.68 -7.40
N LYS A 105 22.77 37.38 -6.64
CA LYS A 105 22.33 38.38 -5.65
C LYS A 105 21.63 39.57 -6.31
N GLU A 106 22.18 40.04 -7.43
CA GLU A 106 21.62 41.13 -8.24
C GLU A 106 20.20 40.78 -8.75
N LYS A 107 20.00 39.58 -9.32
CA LYS A 107 18.67 39.09 -9.74
C LYS A 107 17.67 38.94 -8.59
N GLN A 108 18.13 38.55 -7.39
CA GLN A 108 17.27 38.50 -6.20
C GLN A 108 16.84 39.91 -5.75
N GLU A 109 17.72 40.90 -5.89
CA GLU A 109 17.41 42.30 -5.55
C GLU A 109 16.47 42.94 -6.59
N GLU A 110 16.65 42.67 -7.88
CA GLU A 110 15.70 43.07 -8.94
C GLU A 110 14.30 42.49 -8.68
N PHE A 111 14.21 41.20 -8.38
CA PHE A 111 12.94 40.55 -8.07
C PHE A 111 12.27 41.17 -6.82
N ARG A 112 13.05 41.47 -5.78
CA ARG A 112 12.57 42.16 -4.57
C ARG A 112 12.08 43.58 -4.87
N LYS A 113 12.79 44.36 -5.70
CA LYS A 113 12.37 45.70 -6.14
C LYS A 113 11.06 45.64 -6.94
N HIS A 114 10.92 44.67 -7.84
CA HIS A 114 9.70 44.47 -8.62
C HIS A 114 8.48 44.12 -7.74
N LEU A 115 8.69 43.34 -6.68
CA LEU A 115 7.64 42.98 -5.71
C LEU A 115 7.18 44.18 -4.87
N ILE A 116 8.11 45.06 -4.47
CA ILE A 116 7.80 46.33 -3.77
C ILE A 116 7.05 47.30 -4.69
N ALA A 117 7.49 47.47 -5.95
CA ALA A 117 6.80 48.32 -6.92
C ALA A 117 5.35 47.85 -7.18
N LYS A 118 5.13 46.52 -7.24
CA LYS A 118 3.79 45.94 -7.40
C LYS A 118 2.90 46.17 -6.16
N GLN A 119 3.46 46.20 -4.95
CA GLN A 119 2.71 46.59 -3.75
C GLN A 119 2.35 48.07 -3.74
N GLN A 120 3.27 48.96 -4.16
CA GLN A 120 3.01 50.40 -4.18
C GLN A 120 1.91 50.81 -5.18
N ASN A 121 1.84 50.16 -6.34
CA ASN A 121 0.78 50.41 -7.33
C ASN A 121 -0.64 49.99 -6.88
N ASN A 122 -0.76 49.16 -5.82
CA ASN A 122 -2.06 48.75 -5.27
C ASN A 122 -2.59 49.67 -4.15
N VAL A 123 -1.86 50.73 -3.77
CA VAL A 123 -2.23 51.63 -2.65
C VAL A 123 -2.83 52.97 -3.13
N SER A 124 -3.04 53.14 -4.45
CA SER A 124 -3.55 54.39 -5.05
C SER A 124 -5.03 54.37 -5.43
N VAL A 125 -5.76 53.29 -5.15
CA VAL A 125 -7.22 53.19 -5.36
C VAL A 125 -7.86 52.58 -4.12
N ASP A 126 -8.02 53.40 -3.09
CA ASP A 126 -9.16 53.40 -2.16
C ASP A 126 -8.92 54.41 -1.03
N ASN A 127 -9.42 55.63 -1.22
CA ASN A 127 -9.61 56.59 -0.13
C ASN A 127 -10.56 57.72 -0.55
N THR A 128 -11.87 57.50 -0.40
CA THR A 128 -12.86 58.58 -0.17
C THR A 128 -14.21 58.00 0.26
N LYS A 129 -14.39 57.80 1.58
CA LYS A 129 -15.37 58.55 2.40
C LYS A 129 -15.36 58.09 3.86
N ASN A 130 -15.56 59.08 4.74
CA ASN A 130 -15.41 59.00 6.19
C ASN A 130 -16.76 59.01 6.91
N TYR A 131 -16.81 58.38 8.10
CA TYR A 131 -17.72 58.65 9.23
C TYR A 131 -19.25 58.43 8.97
N CYS A 132 -20.11 58.14 9.96
CA CYS A 132 -20.00 58.36 11.40
C CYS A 132 -20.68 57.22 12.20
N ASP A 133 -20.09 56.89 13.36
CA ASP A 133 -20.68 56.69 14.69
C ASP A 133 -22.23 56.73 14.81
N ASP A 134 -22.86 55.75 15.48
CA ASP A 134 -23.32 55.92 16.88
C ASP A 134 -23.83 54.57 17.47
N THR A 135 -24.37 54.62 18.69
CA THR A 135 -24.39 53.53 19.68
C THR A 135 -25.80 53.00 20.03
N ALA A 136 -25.79 51.78 20.59
CA ALA A 136 -26.65 51.31 21.70
C ALA A 136 -28.04 50.63 21.46
N LEU A 137 -28.27 49.62 22.34
CA LEU A 137 -29.54 49.12 22.91
C LEU A 137 -30.47 48.13 22.15
N LEU A 138 -30.27 46.85 22.48
CA LEU A 138 -31.19 45.93 23.19
C LEU A 138 -32.69 45.74 22.80
N THR A 139 -33.07 44.45 22.95
CA THR A 139 -34.37 43.87 23.39
C THR A 139 -35.53 43.54 22.41
N ARG A 140 -35.76 42.22 22.27
CA ARG A 140 -37.04 41.47 22.28
C ARG A 140 -38.22 41.95 21.42
N ARG A 141 -38.68 41.05 20.53
CA ARG A 141 -39.93 40.26 20.71
C ARG A 141 -40.07 39.14 19.67
N ASP A 142 -40.65 38.03 20.09
CA ASP A 142 -41.14 36.93 19.23
C ASP A 142 -42.51 37.27 18.61
N LEU A 143 -42.84 36.70 17.44
CA LEU A 143 -43.99 35.76 17.23
C LEU A 143 -44.46 35.63 15.76
N THR A 144 -44.62 34.35 15.34
CA THR A 144 -45.67 33.77 14.46
C THR A 144 -45.82 34.09 12.96
N ASN A 145 -45.66 33.01 12.17
CA ASN A 145 -46.64 32.41 11.23
C ASN A 145 -46.61 32.64 9.70
N THR A 146 -46.83 31.48 9.04
CA THR A 146 -47.52 31.19 7.76
C THR A 146 -46.91 31.57 6.41
N ASP A 147 -46.39 30.52 5.77
CA ASP A 147 -46.86 29.97 4.47
C ASP A 147 -46.39 30.51 3.11
N GLU A 148 -46.08 29.52 2.25
CA GLU A 148 -46.20 29.48 0.78
C GLU A 148 -45.21 30.26 -0.13
N ASN A 149 -44.25 29.48 -0.65
CA ASN A 149 -43.89 29.36 -2.07
C ASN A 149 -43.06 30.42 -2.85
N SER A 150 -42.01 29.87 -3.49
CA SER A 150 -41.60 30.09 -4.90
C SER A 150 -40.41 31.02 -5.25
N LEU A 151 -39.37 30.36 -5.80
CA LEU A 151 -38.38 30.77 -6.82
C LEU A 151 -37.06 31.50 -6.44
N LEU A 152 -36.00 30.68 -6.43
CA LEU A 152 -34.69 30.85 -7.12
C LEU A 152 -33.92 32.19 -7.05
N THR A 153 -32.75 32.12 -6.41
CA THR A 153 -31.46 32.43 -7.07
C THR A 153 -30.37 31.48 -6.58
N GLU A 154 -29.45 31.13 -7.46
CA GLU A 154 -28.29 30.28 -7.16
C GLU A 154 -27.25 31.06 -6.36
N ASP A 155 -26.57 30.40 -5.39
CA ASP A 155 -25.11 30.37 -5.45
C ASP A 155 -24.49 29.29 -4.54
N SER A 156 -23.45 28.64 -5.08
CA SER A 156 -22.26 28.13 -4.38
C SER A 156 -22.41 27.38 -3.03
N ASP A 157 -22.55 26.04 -3.09
CA ASP A 157 -21.80 25.18 -2.15
C ASP A 157 -21.42 23.81 -2.74
N LEU A 158 -20.11 23.52 -2.75
CA LEU A 158 -19.51 22.33 -3.37
C LEU A 158 -19.59 21.11 -2.45
N LEU A 159 -20.73 20.41 -2.44
CA LEU A 159 -20.86 19.14 -1.73
C LEU A 159 -20.50 17.92 -2.59
N LEU A 160 -19.63 17.07 -2.04
CA LEU A 160 -19.33 15.73 -2.55
C LEU A 160 -20.63 14.91 -2.62
N ASN A 161 -21.21 14.81 -3.81
CA ASN A 161 -22.34 13.93 -4.04
C ASN A 161 -21.90 12.46 -4.01
N THR A 162 -21.99 11.91 -2.80
CA THR A 162 -22.21 10.51 -2.49
C THR A 162 -23.00 9.80 -3.59
N THR A 163 -22.31 9.09 -4.47
CA THR A 163 -22.95 8.17 -5.39
C THR A 163 -23.56 7.02 -4.59
N LYS A 164 -24.89 6.90 -4.60
CA LYS A 164 -25.59 5.68 -4.20
C LYS A 164 -24.91 4.50 -4.90
N PRO A 165 -24.65 3.37 -4.22
CA PRO A 165 -23.87 2.29 -4.80
C PRO A 165 -24.63 1.67 -5.97
N SER A 166 -24.21 2.01 -7.19
CA SER A 166 -24.49 1.19 -8.37
C SER A 166 -23.86 -0.18 -8.12
N ASN A 167 -24.72 -1.16 -7.86
CA ASN A 167 -24.34 -2.52 -7.49
C ASN A 167 -23.33 -3.07 -8.51
N ASN A 168 -22.25 -3.71 -8.02
CA ASN A 168 -21.16 -4.34 -8.80
C ASN A 168 -19.95 -3.49 -9.25
N LYS A 169 -19.76 -2.23 -8.82
CA LYS A 169 -18.48 -1.53 -9.06
C LYS A 169 -17.36 -2.04 -8.17
N SER A 170 -16.21 -2.33 -8.78
CA SER A 170 -14.97 -2.70 -8.08
C SER A 170 -14.52 -1.57 -7.15
N VAL A 171 -13.91 -1.91 -6.01
CA VAL A 171 -13.50 -0.92 -5.00
C VAL A 171 -11.99 -0.98 -4.76
N ILE A 172 -11.31 0.16 -4.84
CA ILE A 172 -9.90 0.33 -4.49
C ILE A 172 -9.80 1.38 -3.38
N ILE A 173 -8.99 1.09 -2.36
CA ILE A 173 -8.69 2.04 -1.29
C ILE A 173 -7.36 2.73 -1.61
N VAL A 174 -7.32 4.05 -1.59
CA VAL A 174 -6.12 4.86 -1.86
C VAL A 174 -5.70 5.60 -0.61
N ASP A 175 -4.41 5.65 -0.36
CA ASP A 175 -3.87 6.38 0.76
C ASP A 175 -4.07 7.89 0.59
N SER A 176 -4.52 8.55 1.66
CA SER A 176 -4.74 9.99 1.73
C SER A 176 -3.55 10.84 1.26
N ARG A 177 -2.32 10.36 1.46
CA ARG A 177 -1.08 11.02 0.99
C ARG A 177 -0.96 11.02 -0.54
N GLU A 178 -1.35 9.93 -1.19
CA GLU A 178 -1.16 9.70 -2.62
C GLU A 178 -2.21 10.44 -3.48
N ILE A 179 -3.37 10.78 -2.90
CA ILE A 179 -4.42 11.59 -3.56
C ILE A 179 -3.85 12.90 -4.13
N ASN A 180 -2.93 13.56 -3.41
CA ASN A 180 -2.30 14.79 -3.88
C ASN A 180 -1.06 14.54 -4.75
N GLY A 181 -0.37 13.41 -4.58
CA GLY A 181 0.84 13.05 -5.33
C GLY A 181 0.56 12.51 -6.75
N ALA A 182 -0.59 11.86 -6.96
CA ALA A 182 -0.92 11.15 -8.19
C ALA A 182 -2.42 11.27 -8.57
N GLN A 183 -2.92 12.52 -8.64
CA GLN A 183 -4.30 12.81 -9.07
C GLN A 183 -4.67 12.18 -10.43
N ASP A 184 -3.72 12.10 -11.37
CA ASP A 184 -3.93 11.48 -12.68
C ASP A 184 -4.31 10.00 -12.56
N ILE A 185 -3.71 9.26 -11.59
CA ILE A 185 -3.99 7.84 -11.35
C ILE A 185 -5.42 7.69 -10.82
N VAL A 186 -5.77 8.42 -9.75
CA VAL A 186 -7.09 8.39 -9.13
C VAL A 186 -8.20 8.77 -10.13
N SER A 187 -7.92 9.76 -10.98
CA SER A 187 -8.85 10.20 -12.02
C SER A 187 -9.03 9.13 -13.10
N THR A 188 -7.94 8.55 -13.60
CA THR A 188 -7.98 7.48 -14.62
C THR A 188 -8.72 6.24 -14.12
N LEU A 189 -8.48 5.82 -12.87
CA LEU A 189 -9.20 4.71 -12.24
C LEU A 189 -10.72 4.95 -12.17
N ARG A 190 -11.14 6.18 -11.88
CA ARG A 190 -12.57 6.57 -11.78
C ARG A 190 -13.24 6.71 -13.15
N PHE A 191 -12.62 7.45 -14.07
CA PHE A 191 -13.25 7.82 -15.35
C PHE A 191 -13.05 6.79 -16.46
N ASN A 192 -11.88 6.14 -16.54
CA ASN A 192 -11.56 5.24 -17.64
C ASN A 192 -11.84 3.77 -17.31
N HIS A 193 -11.69 3.38 -16.04
CA HIS A 193 -11.88 1.98 -15.59
C HIS A 193 -13.16 1.74 -14.77
N ASP A 194 -13.95 2.80 -14.51
CA ASP A 194 -15.19 2.78 -13.72
C ASP A 194 -15.07 2.14 -12.31
N ILE A 195 -13.92 2.35 -11.67
CA ILE A 195 -13.62 1.81 -10.34
C ILE A 195 -14.02 2.83 -9.25
N ASN A 196 -14.69 2.35 -8.21
CA ASN A 196 -14.97 3.15 -7.02
C ASN A 196 -13.70 3.31 -6.18
N VAL A 197 -13.07 4.48 -6.27
CA VAL A 197 -11.84 4.81 -5.54
C VAL A 197 -12.15 5.58 -4.26
N VAL A 198 -11.87 4.97 -3.10
CA VAL A 198 -12.15 5.52 -1.77
C VAL A 198 -10.86 5.91 -1.05
N ALA A 199 -10.84 7.10 -0.45
CA ALA A 199 -9.73 7.61 0.34
C ALA A 199 -9.71 7.02 1.76
N ALA A 200 -8.56 6.56 2.23
CA ALA A 200 -8.34 6.22 3.64
C ALA A 200 -6.90 6.54 4.06
N GLN A 201 -6.61 6.62 5.37
CA GLN A 201 -5.24 6.72 5.86
C GLN A 201 -4.64 5.32 5.98
N LEU A 202 -3.66 4.98 5.14
CA LEU A 202 -2.99 3.67 5.14
C LEU A 202 -1.59 3.76 5.78
N ASP A 203 -1.11 2.65 6.34
CA ASP A 203 0.22 2.59 6.97
C ASP A 203 1.33 2.37 5.92
N SER A 204 1.38 1.15 5.40
CA SER A 204 2.54 0.59 4.68
C SER A 204 2.47 0.64 3.15
N CYS A 205 1.33 0.99 2.55
CA CYS A 205 1.12 0.98 1.10
C CYS A 205 0.30 2.17 0.61
N ASP A 206 0.35 2.44 -0.69
CA ASP A 206 -0.29 3.61 -1.31
C ASP A 206 -1.69 3.28 -1.89
N TYR A 207 -1.89 2.02 -2.33
CA TYR A 207 -3.16 1.51 -2.85
C TYR A 207 -3.46 0.12 -2.25
N VAL A 208 -4.71 -0.16 -1.90
CA VAL A 208 -5.18 -1.53 -1.58
C VAL A 208 -6.19 -1.97 -2.63
N VAL A 209 -5.84 -3.03 -3.32
CA VAL A 209 -6.51 -3.49 -4.55
C VAL A 209 -7.41 -4.69 -4.28
N SER A 210 -7.07 -5.51 -3.30
CA SER A 210 -7.83 -6.69 -2.87
C SER A 210 -7.69 -6.88 -1.37
N VAL A 211 -8.46 -7.80 -0.77
CA VAL A 211 -8.36 -8.11 0.67
C VAL A 211 -6.93 -8.51 1.10
N ARG A 212 -6.15 -9.08 0.18
CA ARG A 212 -4.81 -9.63 0.44
C ARG A 212 -3.67 -8.94 -0.32
N MET A 213 -3.99 -7.98 -1.19
CA MET A 213 -3.05 -7.31 -2.09
C MET A 213 -3.00 -5.79 -1.83
N GLY A 214 -1.87 -5.35 -1.29
CA GLY A 214 -1.46 -3.95 -1.21
C GLY A 214 -0.41 -3.64 -2.27
N VAL A 215 -0.53 -2.47 -2.89
CA VAL A 215 0.38 -1.93 -3.91
C VAL A 215 1.03 -0.67 -3.35
N ASP A 216 2.36 -0.59 -3.44
CA ASP A 216 3.15 0.59 -3.15
C ASP A 216 3.79 1.08 -4.44
N ARG A 217 3.79 2.39 -4.65
CA ARG A 217 4.28 3.06 -5.86
C ARG A 217 5.51 3.86 -5.48
N LYS A 218 6.62 3.65 -6.19
CA LYS A 218 7.86 4.40 -5.97
C LYS A 218 8.38 4.95 -7.27
N GLN A 219 8.86 6.20 -7.24
CA GLN A 219 9.48 6.80 -8.40
C GLN A 219 10.87 6.21 -8.65
N TRP A 220 11.32 6.17 -9.90
CA TRP A 220 12.62 5.62 -10.26
C TRP A 220 13.77 6.35 -9.55
N SER A 221 13.68 7.68 -9.41
CA SER A 221 14.65 8.49 -8.65
C SER A 221 14.69 8.13 -7.16
N GLU A 222 13.57 7.77 -6.55
CA GLU A 222 13.50 7.30 -5.15
C GLU A 222 14.07 5.89 -5.01
N PHE A 223 13.67 4.97 -5.88
CA PHE A 223 14.09 3.57 -5.86
C PHE A 223 15.58 3.39 -6.14
N SER A 224 16.14 4.18 -7.06
CA SER A 224 17.56 4.12 -7.40
C SER A 224 18.48 4.81 -6.38
N ASN A 225 17.92 5.56 -5.42
CA ASN A 225 18.66 6.30 -4.40
C ASN A 225 19.02 5.40 -3.19
N GLY A 226 20.28 4.95 -3.17
CA GLY A 226 20.83 4.11 -2.10
C GLY A 226 20.78 4.71 -0.69
N THR A 227 20.67 6.04 -0.54
CA THR A 227 20.60 6.71 0.77
C THR A 227 19.34 6.33 1.54
N ASN A 228 18.21 6.13 0.84
CA ASN A 228 16.92 5.79 1.47
C ASN A 228 16.71 4.28 1.64
N ARG A 229 17.74 3.44 1.38
CA ARG A 229 17.65 1.98 1.39
C ARG A 229 16.99 1.41 2.66
N ALA A 230 17.37 1.91 3.84
CA ALA A 230 16.88 1.39 5.11
C ALA A 230 15.36 1.59 5.23
N LYS A 231 14.88 2.82 5.08
CA LYS A 231 13.46 3.18 5.12
C LYS A 231 12.64 2.45 4.05
N MET A 232 13.19 2.29 2.85
CA MET A 232 12.54 1.53 1.78
C MET A 232 12.43 0.04 2.15
N THR A 233 13.49 -0.55 2.71
CA THR A 233 13.48 -1.96 3.12
C THR A 233 12.51 -2.20 4.27
N GLU A 234 12.48 -1.30 5.26
CA GLU A 234 11.53 -1.29 6.38
C GLU A 234 10.07 -1.26 5.88
N ARG A 235 9.70 -0.28 5.04
CA ARG A 235 8.35 -0.19 4.46
C ARG A 235 7.97 -1.44 3.64
N LEU A 236 8.90 -1.99 2.86
CA LEU A 236 8.64 -3.20 2.06
C LEU A 236 8.49 -4.47 2.94
N LEU A 237 9.17 -4.53 4.09
CA LEU A 237 8.97 -5.58 5.09
C LEU A 237 7.62 -5.42 5.79
N GLU A 238 7.24 -4.22 6.21
CA GLU A 238 5.90 -3.94 6.74
C GLU A 238 4.80 -4.37 5.76
N MET A 239 4.94 -4.04 4.46
CA MET A 239 4.02 -4.52 3.44
C MET A 239 3.96 -6.05 3.36
N CYS A 240 5.09 -6.74 3.52
CA CYS A 240 5.12 -8.19 3.59
C CYS A 240 4.40 -8.72 4.84
N ASP A 241 4.45 -8.03 5.98
CA ASP A 241 3.73 -8.44 7.18
C ASP A 241 2.23 -8.14 7.08
N PHE A 242 1.83 -7.04 6.44
CA PHE A 242 0.43 -6.64 6.28
C PHE A 242 -0.30 -7.33 5.13
N TYR A 243 0.39 -7.78 4.08
CA TYR A 243 -0.24 -8.37 2.89
C TYR A 243 0.33 -9.73 2.50
N GLU A 244 -0.55 -10.62 2.03
CA GLU A 244 -0.15 -11.94 1.51
C GLU A 244 0.49 -11.80 0.13
N ARG A 245 -0.02 -10.85 -0.68
CA ARG A 245 0.46 -10.52 -2.03
C ARG A 245 0.90 -9.06 -2.12
N PRO A 246 2.00 -8.66 -1.48
CA PRO A 246 2.54 -7.31 -1.63
C PRO A 246 3.04 -7.07 -3.06
N CYS A 247 2.82 -5.86 -3.57
CA CYS A 247 3.16 -5.46 -4.92
C CYS A 247 3.89 -4.11 -4.91
N LEU A 248 4.98 -4.00 -5.65
CA LEU A 248 5.73 -2.76 -5.84
C LEU A 248 5.65 -2.35 -7.32
N ILE A 249 5.22 -1.11 -7.58
CA ILE A 249 5.28 -0.49 -8.90
C ILE A 249 6.40 0.55 -8.89
N ILE A 250 7.39 0.37 -9.76
CA ILE A 250 8.42 1.37 -10.02
C ILE A 250 7.98 2.19 -11.22
N GLU A 251 7.63 3.46 -10.98
CA GLU A 251 7.22 4.41 -12.01
C GLU A 251 8.41 5.29 -12.41
N LYS A 252 8.58 5.51 -13.71
CA LYS A 252 9.57 6.45 -14.25
C LYS A 252 9.24 7.88 -13.85
N ASP A 253 10.28 8.65 -13.53
CA ASP A 253 10.11 10.05 -13.15
C ASP A 253 9.47 10.88 -14.30
N LYS A 254 8.56 11.81 -13.97
CA LYS A 254 7.97 12.74 -14.95
C LYS A 254 9.04 13.71 -15.49
N CYS A 255 9.78 13.30 -16.51
CA CYS A 255 10.79 14.13 -17.18
C CYS A 255 10.14 15.28 -17.97
N LYS A 256 10.76 16.47 -17.91
CA LYS A 256 10.38 17.59 -18.80
C LYS A 256 10.65 17.22 -20.27
N PRO A 257 9.97 17.86 -21.25
CA PRO A 257 10.18 17.58 -22.68
C PRO A 257 11.64 17.69 -23.12
N GLU A 258 12.38 18.64 -22.54
CA GLU A 258 13.82 18.90 -22.77
C GLU A 258 14.74 17.80 -22.21
N GLU A 259 14.23 16.93 -21.33
CA GLU A 259 15.00 15.91 -20.60
C GLU A 259 14.68 14.47 -21.04
N LYS A 260 13.96 14.30 -22.15
CA LYS A 260 13.49 13.01 -22.71
C LYS A 260 14.60 12.02 -23.13
N GLY A 261 15.87 12.33 -22.84
CA GLY A 261 17.03 11.46 -23.06
C GLY A 261 17.83 11.13 -21.78
N ARG A 262 17.36 11.48 -20.57
CA ARG A 262 18.05 11.10 -19.32
C ARG A 262 18.12 9.57 -19.20
N ILE A 263 19.32 9.03 -19.34
CA ILE A 263 19.60 7.60 -19.16
C ILE A 263 19.25 7.22 -17.71
N LEU A 264 18.39 6.22 -17.53
CA LEU A 264 18.11 5.65 -16.20
C LEU A 264 19.42 5.16 -15.58
N HIS A 265 19.86 5.82 -14.50
CA HIS A 265 21.18 5.57 -13.91
C HIS A 265 21.19 4.24 -13.14
N TRP A 266 21.46 3.17 -13.87
CA TRP A 266 21.47 1.81 -13.36
C TRP A 266 22.71 1.56 -12.49
N THR A 267 22.50 1.41 -11.18
CA THR A 267 23.58 1.22 -10.21
C THR A 267 23.68 -0.24 -9.75
N LYS A 268 24.86 -0.63 -9.24
CA LYS A 268 25.04 -1.89 -8.50
C LYS A 268 24.12 -2.01 -7.27
N TYR A 269 23.59 -0.89 -6.78
CA TYR A 269 22.59 -0.86 -5.71
C TYR A 269 21.22 -1.30 -6.25
N VAL A 270 20.76 -0.76 -7.38
CA VAL A 270 19.55 -1.21 -8.10
C VAL A 270 19.61 -2.71 -8.37
N ASP A 271 20.70 -3.21 -8.96
CA ASP A 271 20.89 -4.66 -9.19
C ASP A 271 20.66 -5.49 -7.91
N LYS A 272 21.31 -5.09 -6.81
CA LYS A 272 21.17 -5.79 -5.52
C LYS A 272 19.74 -5.73 -5.02
N THR A 273 19.11 -4.57 -4.99
CA THR A 273 17.73 -4.41 -4.51
C THR A 273 16.76 -5.26 -5.33
N LEU A 274 16.89 -5.28 -6.65
CA LEU A 274 16.07 -6.12 -7.54
C LEU A 274 16.25 -7.62 -7.25
N VAL A 275 17.48 -8.09 -7.01
CA VAL A 275 17.72 -9.50 -6.62
C VAL A 275 17.02 -9.85 -5.30
N HIS A 276 17.08 -8.98 -4.28
CA HIS A 276 16.36 -9.23 -3.02
C HIS A 276 14.84 -9.20 -3.21
N LEU A 277 14.30 -8.29 -4.03
CA LEU A 277 12.87 -8.25 -4.36
C LEU A 277 12.41 -9.53 -5.06
N ILE A 278 13.15 -10.02 -6.05
CA ILE A 278 12.84 -11.26 -6.80
C ILE A 278 12.92 -12.52 -5.90
N GLN A 279 13.74 -12.48 -4.85
CA GLN A 279 13.83 -13.53 -3.82
C GLN A 279 12.73 -13.44 -2.75
N SER A 280 12.08 -12.28 -2.63
CA SER A 280 10.97 -12.06 -1.70
C SER A 280 9.61 -12.52 -2.28
N LYS A 281 8.55 -12.41 -1.48
CA LYS A 281 7.16 -12.63 -1.95
C LYS A 281 6.56 -11.44 -2.71
N MET A 282 7.32 -10.38 -2.97
CA MET A 282 6.82 -9.18 -3.64
C MET A 282 6.69 -9.37 -5.15
N THR A 283 5.56 -8.95 -5.71
CA THR A 283 5.39 -8.80 -7.16
C THR A 283 5.94 -7.44 -7.58
N LEU A 284 6.67 -7.38 -8.70
CA LEU A 284 7.32 -6.16 -9.18
C LEU A 284 6.83 -5.79 -10.59
N PHE A 285 6.41 -4.54 -10.76
CA PHE A 285 6.09 -3.96 -12.07
C PHE A 285 6.94 -2.70 -12.34
N PHE A 286 7.20 -2.44 -13.61
CA PHE A 286 7.79 -1.19 -14.09
C PHE A 286 6.76 -0.46 -14.95
N THR A 287 6.72 0.86 -14.84
CA THR A 287 5.80 1.72 -15.59
C THR A 287 6.49 2.99 -16.05
N GLU A 288 6.15 3.46 -17.24
CA GLU A 288 6.70 4.66 -17.86
C GLU A 288 5.92 5.93 -17.47
N ASN A 289 4.66 5.80 -17.04
CA ASN A 289 3.80 6.93 -16.70
C ASN A 289 2.60 6.53 -15.80
N GLN A 290 1.96 7.54 -15.19
CA GLN A 290 0.82 7.37 -14.30
C GLN A 290 -0.43 6.73 -14.95
N LEU A 291 -0.65 6.88 -16.26
CA LEU A 291 -1.79 6.23 -16.94
C LEU A 291 -1.57 4.72 -17.04
N GLU A 292 -0.35 4.28 -17.33
CA GLU A 292 0.05 2.87 -17.32
C GLU A 292 -0.03 2.28 -15.91
N THR A 293 0.42 3.02 -14.89
CA THR A 293 0.25 2.64 -13.48
C THR A 293 -1.23 2.47 -13.11
N ALA A 294 -2.10 3.38 -13.54
CA ALA A 294 -3.56 3.26 -13.33
C ALA A 294 -4.13 2.02 -14.03
N SER A 295 -3.71 1.73 -15.27
CA SER A 295 -4.14 0.53 -16.00
C SER A 295 -3.74 -0.75 -15.26
N ILE A 296 -2.47 -0.88 -14.83
CA ILE A 296 -1.99 -2.05 -14.09
C ILE A 296 -2.75 -2.21 -12.76
N VAL A 297 -2.99 -1.11 -12.03
CA VAL A 297 -3.76 -1.16 -10.78
C VAL A 297 -5.23 -1.59 -11.02
N ALA A 298 -5.84 -1.14 -12.13
CA ALA A 298 -7.18 -1.58 -12.53
C ALA A 298 -7.19 -3.07 -12.93
N ASP A 299 -6.22 -3.53 -13.72
CA ASP A 299 -6.09 -4.92 -14.14
C ASP A 299 -5.87 -5.87 -12.96
N LEU A 300 -5.00 -5.48 -12.00
CA LEU A 300 -4.81 -6.21 -10.74
C LEU A 300 -6.11 -6.30 -9.93
N CYS A 301 -6.92 -5.23 -9.89
CA CYS A 301 -8.23 -5.25 -9.24
C CYS A 301 -9.18 -6.24 -9.90
N GLN A 302 -9.31 -6.19 -11.23
CA GLN A 302 -10.14 -7.14 -11.98
C GLN A 302 -9.68 -8.59 -11.80
N LEU A 303 -8.36 -8.84 -11.81
CA LEU A 303 -7.78 -10.18 -11.60
C LEU A 303 -8.06 -10.74 -10.21
N GLU A 304 -7.98 -9.91 -9.17
CA GLU A 304 -8.30 -10.35 -7.80
C GLU A 304 -9.82 -10.47 -7.57
N ASN A 305 -10.64 -9.68 -8.27
CA ASN A 305 -12.10 -9.82 -8.26
C ASN A 305 -12.54 -11.14 -8.90
N ARG A 306 -11.94 -11.54 -10.03
CA ARG A 306 -12.14 -12.87 -10.65
C ARG A 306 -11.70 -14.03 -9.73
N LYS A 307 -10.82 -13.77 -8.75
CA LYS A 307 -10.37 -14.73 -7.72
C LYS A 307 -11.19 -14.66 -6.43
N ASN A 308 -12.32 -13.93 -6.41
CA ASN A 308 -13.18 -13.70 -5.23
C ASN A 308 -12.46 -13.03 -4.04
N CYS A 309 -11.38 -12.27 -4.29
CA CYS A 309 -10.63 -11.51 -3.29
C CYS A 309 -10.99 -10.01 -3.29
N ALA A 310 -12.14 -9.65 -3.88
CA ALA A 310 -12.65 -8.28 -3.97
C ALA A 310 -12.88 -7.63 -2.60
N ILE A 311 -12.68 -6.32 -2.50
CA ILE A 311 -13.08 -5.53 -1.32
C ILE A 311 -14.60 -5.31 -1.38
N SER A 312 -15.36 -6.22 -0.75
CA SER A 312 -16.82 -6.21 -0.73
C SER A 312 -17.45 -5.53 0.50
N CYS A 313 -16.64 -5.08 1.46
CA CYS A 313 -17.12 -4.48 2.70
C CYS A 313 -17.47 -2.99 2.52
N PRO A 314 -18.52 -2.47 3.20
CA PRO A 314 -18.82 -1.05 3.20
C PRO A 314 -17.69 -0.28 3.91
N ILE A 315 -17.18 0.77 3.24
CA ILE A 315 -16.10 1.64 3.75
C ILE A 315 -16.66 2.88 4.47
N ASN A 316 -17.93 3.22 4.25
CA ASN A 316 -18.60 4.29 5.01
C ASN A 316 -18.87 3.79 6.43
N LEU A 317 -18.07 4.25 7.39
CA LEU A 317 -18.12 3.83 8.79
C LEU A 317 -18.70 4.93 9.70
N ASN A 318 -19.63 4.55 10.57
CA ASN A 318 -20.11 5.37 11.68
C ASN A 318 -18.98 5.61 12.70
N THR A 319 -19.09 6.64 13.55
CA THR A 319 -18.08 7.00 14.57
C THR A 319 -17.66 5.80 15.45
N ASP A 320 -18.60 4.98 15.90
CA ASP A 320 -18.30 3.78 16.70
C ASP A 320 -17.56 2.71 15.90
N GLN A 321 -17.89 2.54 14.62
CA GLN A 321 -17.19 1.63 13.71
C GLN A 321 -15.76 2.12 13.45
N GLN A 322 -15.55 3.42 13.28
CA GLN A 322 -14.21 4.01 13.14
C GLN A 322 -13.37 3.76 14.41
N ASN A 323 -13.95 3.90 15.60
CA ASN A 323 -13.26 3.60 16.85
C ASN A 323 -12.93 2.10 17.00
N ARG A 324 -13.81 1.19 16.57
CA ARG A 324 -13.47 -0.25 16.49
C ARG A 324 -12.36 -0.53 15.47
N VAL A 325 -12.34 0.14 14.31
CA VAL A 325 -11.25 0.00 13.33
C VAL A 325 -9.93 0.51 13.87
N LYS A 326 -9.90 1.61 14.64
CA LYS A 326 -8.68 2.06 15.35
C LYS A 326 -8.16 1.00 16.32
N PHE A 327 -9.05 0.33 17.08
CA PHE A 327 -8.67 -0.79 17.95
C PHE A 327 -8.13 -1.99 17.15
N TYR A 328 -8.78 -2.41 16.06
CA TYR A 328 -8.26 -3.52 15.26
C TYR A 328 -6.91 -3.18 14.60
N ARG A 329 -6.68 -1.92 14.22
CA ARG A 329 -5.41 -1.46 13.64
C ARG A 329 -4.23 -1.47 14.62
N SER A 330 -4.48 -1.47 15.94
CA SER A 330 -3.39 -1.63 16.93
C SER A 330 -2.94 -3.09 17.13
N ILE A 331 -3.60 -4.06 16.47
CA ILE A 331 -3.21 -5.47 16.51
C ILE A 331 -2.21 -5.73 15.37
N PRO A 332 -1.05 -6.37 15.64
CA PRO A 332 -0.06 -6.65 14.60
C PRO A 332 -0.61 -7.61 13.53
N HIS A 333 -0.08 -7.51 12.32
CA HIS A 333 -0.50 -8.30 11.16
C HIS A 333 -1.99 -8.14 10.75
N LEU A 334 -2.65 -7.03 11.10
CA LEU A 334 -3.95 -6.66 10.51
C LEU A 334 -3.80 -5.48 9.54
N SER A 335 -4.14 -5.72 8.27
CA SER A 335 -4.27 -4.66 7.27
C SER A 335 -5.53 -3.82 7.53
N TYR A 336 -5.57 -2.61 6.96
CA TYR A 336 -6.76 -1.76 7.05
C TYR A 336 -8.03 -2.47 6.54
N VAL A 337 -7.92 -3.25 5.45
CA VAL A 337 -9.07 -4.00 4.90
C VAL A 337 -9.52 -5.13 5.84
N HIS A 338 -8.60 -5.87 6.47
CA HIS A 338 -9.00 -6.85 7.50
C HIS A 338 -9.72 -6.17 8.67
N CYS A 339 -9.27 -4.98 9.10
CA CYS A 339 -9.96 -4.20 10.14
C CYS A 339 -11.39 -3.80 9.73
N LEU A 340 -11.62 -3.44 8.45
CA LEU A 340 -12.97 -3.17 7.92
C LEU A 340 -13.85 -4.43 7.96
N PHE A 341 -13.33 -5.58 7.53
CA PHE A 341 -14.08 -6.84 7.58
C PHE A 341 -14.44 -7.25 9.01
N LEU A 342 -13.49 -7.17 9.95
CA LEU A 342 -13.75 -7.43 11.36
C LEU A 342 -14.79 -6.46 11.95
N CYS A 343 -14.71 -5.17 11.63
CA CYS A 343 -15.66 -4.17 12.17
C CYS A 343 -17.09 -4.33 11.65
N ASN A 344 -17.25 -4.84 10.42
CA ASN A 344 -18.54 -5.10 9.80
C ASN A 344 -19.14 -6.46 10.22
N ASN A 345 -18.30 -7.50 10.36
CA ASN A 345 -18.77 -8.85 10.71
C ASN A 345 -18.93 -9.06 12.23
N TYR A 346 -18.18 -8.34 13.08
CA TYR A 346 -18.36 -8.37 14.53
C TYR A 346 -19.14 -7.16 15.05
N LYS A 347 -20.25 -7.43 15.74
CA LYS A 347 -21.06 -6.41 16.42
C LYS A 347 -20.29 -5.70 17.54
N THR A 348 -19.45 -6.44 18.28
CA THR A 348 -18.68 -5.95 19.43
C THR A 348 -17.26 -6.51 19.43
N VAL A 349 -16.32 -5.76 20.03
CA VAL A 349 -14.93 -6.20 20.21
C VAL A 349 -14.86 -7.45 21.12
N ALA A 350 -15.69 -7.53 22.17
CA ALA A 350 -15.74 -8.70 23.04
C ALA A 350 -16.06 -10.00 22.27
N SER A 351 -16.98 -9.96 21.31
CA SER A 351 -17.28 -11.12 20.45
C SER A 351 -16.08 -11.57 19.62
N PHE A 352 -15.24 -10.64 19.17
CA PHE A 352 -13.99 -10.95 18.46
C PHE A 352 -12.95 -11.56 19.40
N LEU A 353 -12.75 -11.01 20.60
CA LEU A 353 -11.77 -11.52 21.58
C LEU A 353 -12.10 -12.96 22.05
N CYS A 354 -13.39 -13.31 22.13
CA CYS A 354 -13.83 -14.66 22.49
C CYS A 354 -13.87 -15.66 21.31
N SER A 355 -13.60 -15.22 20.07
CA SER A 355 -13.70 -16.08 18.89
C SER A 355 -12.58 -17.11 18.79
N ASP A 356 -12.85 -18.19 18.05
CA ASP A 356 -11.85 -19.16 17.63
C ASP A 356 -11.17 -18.74 16.32
N VAL A 357 -10.08 -19.42 15.97
CA VAL A 357 -9.27 -19.14 14.78
C VAL A 357 -10.10 -19.22 13.49
N LYS A 358 -11.03 -20.19 13.35
CA LYS A 358 -11.80 -20.38 12.11
C LYS A 358 -12.85 -19.27 11.92
N THR A 359 -13.46 -18.80 13.00
CA THR A 359 -14.38 -17.65 12.94
C THR A 359 -13.62 -16.35 12.64
N ILE A 360 -12.42 -16.14 13.23
CA ILE A 360 -11.55 -15.00 12.90
C ILE A 360 -11.13 -15.03 11.42
N MET A 361 -10.70 -16.18 10.92
CA MET A 361 -10.33 -16.40 9.52
C MET A 361 -11.47 -16.03 8.56
N THR A 362 -12.69 -16.53 8.84
CA THR A 362 -13.88 -16.31 8.03
C THR A 362 -14.37 -14.85 8.07
N ASN A 363 -14.43 -14.26 9.26
CA ASN A 363 -14.96 -12.91 9.48
C ASN A 363 -13.95 -11.80 9.14
N GLY A 364 -12.64 -12.05 9.23
CA GLY A 364 -11.60 -11.11 8.83
C GLY A 364 -11.08 -11.29 7.40
N LYS A 365 -11.53 -12.35 6.70
CA LYS A 365 -11.10 -12.71 5.33
C LYS A 365 -9.57 -12.76 5.20
N MET A 366 -8.92 -13.53 6.07
CA MET A 366 -7.46 -13.71 6.12
C MET A 366 -7.10 -15.19 6.10
N THR A 367 -5.84 -15.55 5.82
CA THR A 367 -5.32 -16.92 5.95
C THR A 367 -5.31 -17.44 7.41
N GLU A 368 -5.28 -18.77 7.55
CA GLU A 368 -5.21 -19.47 8.85
C GLU A 368 -3.96 -19.08 9.66
N GLU A 369 -2.80 -18.89 9.00
CA GLU A 369 -1.56 -18.42 9.63
C GLU A 369 -1.77 -17.05 10.30
N ARG A 370 -2.35 -16.09 9.57
CA ARG A 370 -2.64 -14.74 10.07
C ARG A 370 -3.67 -14.77 11.19
N ALA A 371 -4.75 -15.53 11.02
CA ALA A 371 -5.78 -15.70 12.05
C ALA A 371 -5.20 -16.33 13.33
N SER A 372 -4.27 -17.28 13.21
CA SER A 372 -3.55 -17.89 14.32
C SER A 372 -2.63 -16.89 15.03
N ASN A 373 -1.88 -16.08 14.29
CA ASN A 373 -1.02 -15.03 14.85
C ASN A 373 -1.85 -13.98 15.63
N VAL A 374 -2.99 -13.56 15.09
CA VAL A 374 -3.94 -12.64 15.75
C VAL A 374 -4.54 -13.26 17.01
N TYR A 375 -5.00 -14.52 16.95
CA TYR A 375 -5.54 -15.26 18.09
C TYR A 375 -4.50 -15.43 19.21
N ASN A 376 -3.26 -15.78 18.85
CA ASN A 376 -2.14 -15.92 19.78
C ASN A 376 -1.77 -14.58 20.42
N TYR A 377 -1.80 -13.47 19.66
CA TYR A 377 -1.56 -12.14 20.19
C TYR A 377 -2.62 -11.74 21.24
N ILE A 378 -3.91 -11.95 20.93
CA ILE A 378 -5.03 -11.61 21.83
C ILE A 378 -4.97 -12.38 23.16
N ARG A 379 -4.54 -13.65 23.12
CA ARG A 379 -4.47 -14.53 24.29
C ARG A 379 -3.11 -14.52 24.99
N ARG A 380 -2.15 -13.74 24.50
CA ARG A 380 -0.82 -13.64 25.12
C ARG A 380 -0.94 -12.96 26.48
N THR A 381 -0.55 -13.66 27.53
CA THR A 381 -0.38 -13.07 28.86
C THR A 381 0.72 -12.01 28.82
N PHE A 382 0.42 -10.83 29.36
CA PHE A 382 1.41 -9.76 29.48
C PHE A 382 2.47 -10.16 30.53
N ASP A 383 3.74 -10.04 30.15
CA ASP A 383 4.89 -10.28 31.03
C ASP A 383 5.63 -8.95 31.23
N THR A 384 5.63 -8.47 32.47
CA THR A 384 6.30 -7.24 32.88
C THR A 384 7.81 -7.29 32.69
N GLN A 385 8.43 -8.48 32.73
CA GLN A 385 9.88 -8.64 32.59
C GLN A 385 10.37 -8.43 31.14
N MET A 386 9.44 -8.46 30.18
CA MET A 386 9.72 -8.21 28.76
C MET A 386 9.68 -6.72 28.38
N LEU A 387 9.42 -5.82 29.33
CA LEU A 387 9.56 -4.38 29.14
C LEU A 387 11.05 -3.97 29.16
N PRO A 388 11.47 -2.96 28.37
CA PRO A 388 12.82 -2.42 28.48
C PRO A 388 13.04 -1.83 29.88
N SER A 389 14.21 -2.09 30.46
CA SER A 389 14.54 -1.87 31.88
C SER A 389 14.57 -0.40 32.36
N ASN A 390 14.09 0.55 31.56
CA ASN A 390 14.07 1.98 31.82
C ASN A 390 12.70 2.50 32.32
N TYR A 391 11.78 1.60 32.70
CA TYR A 391 10.52 1.92 33.36
C TYR A 391 10.59 1.46 34.84
N GLY A 392 11.28 2.26 35.66
CA GLY A 392 11.42 2.08 37.11
C GLY A 392 11.58 3.43 37.81
#